data_AF-A0A660RR91-F1
#
_entry.id   AF-A0A660RR91-F1
#
_cell.length_a   1.000
_cell.length_b   1.000
_cell.length_c   1.000
_cell.angle_alpha   90.00
_cell.angle_beta   90.00
_cell.angle_gamma   90.00
#
_symmetry.space_group_name_H-M   'P 1'
#
loop_
_entity.id
_entity.type
_entity.pdbx_description
1 polymer ?
#
loop_
_entity_poly.entity_id
_entity_poly.type
_entity_poly.pdbx_seq_one_letter_code
_entity_poly.pdbx_strand_id
1 'polypeptide(L)'
;MLKHYLNLEREVQLRDYDGPIGHITITMCRYIFLAYEQRCHDDPRTLGSLFYACSDELQDLSLIEALNRILSLAIDKVRATGIATEGVVHTILETVMAAALDLLKKSQKIFQFKPVITTS
;
A
#
# COMPACT_ATOMS: atom_id res chain seq x y z
N MET A 1 35.19 7.36 -2.77
CA MET A 1 35.29 6.01 -2.17
C MET A 1 34.81 4.92 -3.12
N LEU A 2 33.53 4.85 -3.52
CA LEU A 2 33.02 3.78 -4.42
C LEU A 2 33.72 3.65 -5.78
N LYS A 3 34.05 4.78 -6.44
CA LYS A 3 34.76 4.80 -7.73
C LYS A 3 36.16 4.19 -7.67
N HIS A 4 36.83 4.30 -6.51
CA HIS A 4 38.14 3.72 -6.30
C HIS A 4 38.05 2.21 -6.10
N TYR A 5 37.08 1.73 -5.30
CA TYR A 5 36.85 0.29 -5.09
C TYR A 5 36.41 -0.46 -6.35
N LEU A 6 35.76 0.25 -7.28
CA LEU A 6 35.36 -0.31 -8.58
C LEU A 6 36.39 -0.07 -9.69
N ASN A 7 37.56 0.51 -9.37
CA ASN A 7 38.62 0.84 -10.33
C ASN A 7 38.16 1.70 -11.52
N LEU A 8 37.16 2.56 -11.31
CA LEU A 8 36.59 3.40 -12.37
C LEU A 8 37.56 4.50 -12.84
N GLU A 9 38.37 5.05 -11.92
CA GLU A 9 39.17 6.27 -12.17
C GLU A 9 40.64 6.00 -12.56
N ARG A 10 41.22 4.84 -12.22
CA ARG A 10 42.68 4.67 -12.19
C ARG A 10 43.29 3.69 -13.19
N GLU A 11 42.50 2.90 -13.91
CA GLU A 11 43.06 1.73 -14.62
C GLU A 11 43.01 1.81 -16.16
N VAL A 12 42.39 2.84 -16.74
CA VAL A 12 42.15 2.90 -18.19
C VAL A 12 42.54 4.27 -18.77
N GLN A 13 43.73 4.34 -19.37
CA GLN A 13 44.12 5.39 -20.30
C GLN A 13 44.02 4.86 -21.73
N LEU A 14 42.80 4.52 -22.15
CA LEU A 14 42.55 4.10 -23.52
C LEU A 14 42.49 5.34 -24.43
N ARG A 15 43.24 5.31 -25.55
CA ARG A 15 43.31 6.42 -26.53
C ARG A 15 42.12 6.45 -27.48
N ASP A 16 41.35 5.37 -27.54
CA ASP A 16 40.17 5.24 -28.39
C ASP A 16 38.89 5.50 -27.57
N TYR A 17 37.90 6.16 -28.17
CA TYR A 17 36.65 6.53 -27.50
C TYR A 17 35.84 5.32 -26.99
N ASP A 18 35.93 4.18 -27.67
CA ASP A 18 35.21 2.94 -27.29
C ASP A 18 35.79 2.29 -26.03
N GLY A 19 37.07 2.53 -25.75
CA GLY A 19 37.78 1.95 -24.61
C GLY A 19 37.22 2.38 -23.26
N PRO A 20 37.12 3.69 -22.97
CA PRO A 20 36.46 4.21 -21.78
C PRO A 20 34.98 3.79 -21.68
N ILE A 21 34.26 3.73 -22.80
CA ILE A 21 32.84 3.30 -22.83
C ILE A 21 32.73 1.85 -22.36
N GLY A 22 33.55 0.95 -22.89
CA GLY A 22 33.62 -0.44 -22.47
C GLY A 22 34.00 -0.59 -21.00
N HIS A 23 35.03 0.14 -20.55
CA HIS A 23 35.47 0.12 -19.15
C HIS A 23 34.38 0.59 -18.18
N ILE A 24 33.71 1.70 -18.49
CA ILE A 24 32.59 2.20 -17.68
C ILE A 24 31.46 1.17 -17.66
N THR A 25 31.11 0.59 -18.81
CA THR A 25 30.04 -0.41 -18.92
C THR A 25 30.31 -1.63 -18.04
N ILE A 26 31.50 -2.23 -18.16
CA ILE A 26 31.90 -3.40 -17.36
C ILE A 26 31.93 -3.06 -15.87
N THR A 27 32.39 -1.85 -15.52
CA THR A 27 32.42 -1.38 -14.13
C THR A 27 31.03 -1.16 -13.55
N MET A 28 30.11 -0.58 -14.32
CA MET A 28 28.71 -0.43 -13.92
C MET A 28 28.00 -1.77 -13.80
N CYS A 29 28.23 -2.73 -14.71
CA CYS A 29 27.69 -4.08 -14.60
C CYS A 29 28.13 -4.76 -13.30
N ARG A 30 29.43 -4.71 -12.97
CA ARG A 30 29.96 -5.27 -11.70
C ARG A 30 29.30 -4.64 -10.49
N TYR A 31 29.14 -3.31 -10.50
CA TYR A 31 28.43 -2.61 -9.43
C TYR A 31 26.97 -3.05 -9.29
N ILE A 32 26.23 -3.22 -10.41
CA ILE A 32 24.84 -3.67 -10.39
C ILE A 32 24.73 -5.05 -9.74
N PHE A 33 25.60 -5.99 -10.08
CA PHE A 33 25.62 -7.33 -9.46
C PHE A 33 25.91 -7.26 -7.97
N LEU A 34 26.93 -6.50 -7.55
CA LEU A 34 27.27 -6.36 -6.13
C LEU A 34 26.15 -5.67 -5.34
N ALA A 35 25.53 -4.64 -5.91
CA ALA A 35 24.39 -3.95 -5.27
C ALA A 35 23.15 -4.85 -5.20
N TYR A 36 22.96 -5.74 -6.18
CA TYR A 36 21.88 -6.73 -6.15
C TYR A 36 22.11 -7.77 -5.04
N GLU A 37 23.30 -8.38 -5.00
CA GLU A 37 23.68 -9.33 -3.94
C GLU A 37 23.61 -8.69 -2.55
N GLN A 38 24.08 -7.45 -2.41
CA GLN A 38 23.99 -6.72 -1.15
C GLN A 38 22.53 -6.47 -0.74
N ARG A 39 21.63 -6.16 -1.68
CA ARG A 39 20.18 -6.06 -1.37
C ARG A 39 19.61 -7.41 -0.98
N CYS A 40 19.97 -8.50 -1.65
CA CYS A 40 19.51 -9.83 -1.26
C CYS A 40 19.98 -10.24 0.14
N HIS A 41 21.16 -9.80 0.56
CA HIS A 41 21.75 -10.14 1.85
C HIS A 41 21.34 -9.19 2.99
N ASP A 42 21.44 -7.87 2.79
CA ASP A 42 21.25 -6.85 3.83
C ASP A 42 19.87 -6.19 3.80
N ASP A 43 19.13 -6.33 2.70
CA ASP A 43 17.81 -5.75 2.53
C ASP A 43 16.73 -6.85 2.52
N PRO A 44 16.07 -7.16 3.65
CA PRO A 44 14.88 -8.01 3.63
C PRO A 44 13.72 -7.39 2.79
N ARG A 45 13.94 -6.21 2.18
CA ARG A 45 13.02 -5.51 1.30
C ARG A 45 13.07 -5.90 -0.18
N THR A 46 13.18 -7.19 -0.45
CA THR A 46 12.17 -7.85 -1.30
C THR A 46 10.78 -7.84 -0.63
N LEU A 47 10.44 -6.75 0.08
CA LEU A 47 9.26 -6.47 0.88
C LEU A 47 8.01 -6.46 0.00
N GLY A 48 8.10 -6.64 -1.31
CA GLY A 48 6.94 -6.95 -2.12
C GLY A 48 6.24 -8.19 -1.56
N SER A 49 6.96 -9.28 -1.30
CA SER A 49 6.35 -10.50 -0.75
C SER A 49 5.78 -10.29 0.66
N LEU A 50 6.47 -9.56 1.54
CA LEU A 50 5.94 -9.23 2.87
C LEU A 50 4.78 -8.25 2.81
N PHE A 51 4.83 -7.24 1.93
CA PHE A 51 3.75 -6.30 1.69
C PHE A 51 2.51 -7.01 1.16
N TYR A 52 2.67 -7.92 0.20
CA TYR A 52 1.57 -8.74 -0.29
C TYR A 52 1.06 -9.70 0.77
N ALA A 53 1.92 -10.36 1.54
CA ALA A 53 1.50 -11.22 2.64
C ALA A 53 0.73 -10.45 3.73
N CYS A 54 1.22 -9.27 4.14
CA CYS A 54 0.50 -8.40 5.07
C CYS A 54 -0.80 -7.86 4.47
N SER A 55 -0.83 -7.56 3.17
CA SER A 55 -2.04 -7.11 2.47
C SER A 55 -3.08 -8.22 2.29
N ASP A 56 -2.65 -9.48 2.09
CA ASP A 56 -3.53 -10.65 2.03
C ASP A 56 -4.07 -11.01 3.43
N GLU A 57 -3.23 -10.84 4.45
CA GLU A 57 -3.61 -11.03 5.85
C GLU A 57 -4.56 -9.91 6.33
N LEU A 58 -4.42 -8.70 5.80
CA LEU A 58 -5.41 -7.62 5.91
C LEU A 58 -6.61 -7.93 5.00
N GLN A 59 -7.48 -8.85 5.43
CA GLN A 59 -8.77 -9.06 4.77
C GLN A 59 -9.54 -7.73 4.65
N ASP A 60 -10.09 -7.46 3.47
CA ASP A 60 -11.01 -6.35 3.26
C ASP A 60 -12.18 -6.47 4.24
N LEU A 61 -12.28 -5.50 5.14
CA LEU A 61 -13.33 -5.48 6.14
C LEU A 61 -14.67 -5.32 5.42
N SER A 62 -15.60 -6.26 5.63
CA SER A 62 -16.93 -6.15 5.05
C SER A 62 -17.57 -4.83 5.48
N LEU A 63 -18.34 -4.20 4.58
CA LEU A 63 -19.01 -2.94 4.87
C LEU A 63 -19.83 -2.97 6.16
N ILE A 64 -20.50 -4.11 6.41
CA ILE A 64 -21.29 -4.36 7.62
C ILE A 64 -20.38 -4.33 8.85
N GLU A 65 -19.22 -4.98 8.79
CA GLU A 65 -18.31 -5.03 9.92
C GLU A 65 -17.60 -3.70 10.17
N ALA A 66 -17.26 -2.95 9.12
CA ALA A 66 -16.74 -1.59 9.24
C ALA A 66 -17.76 -0.66 9.92
N LEU A 67 -19.03 -0.73 9.51
CA LEU A 67 -20.10 0.08 10.10
C LEU A 67 -20.31 -0.27 11.57
N ASN A 68 -20.36 -1.56 11.91
CA ASN A 68 -20.49 -2.03 13.29
C ASN A 68 -19.35 -1.53 14.18
N ARG A 69 -18.10 -1.54 13.71
CA ARG A 69 -16.94 -1.07 14.48
C ARG A 69 -16.99 0.44 14.72
N ILE A 70 -17.28 1.24 13.69
CA ILE A 70 -17.39 2.70 13.81
C ILE A 70 -18.48 3.07 14.83
N LEU A 71 -19.62 2.40 14.73
CA LEU A 71 -20.75 2.62 15.62
C LEU A 71 -20.44 2.21 17.06
N SER A 72 -19.82 1.05 17.27
CA SER A 72 -19.39 0.60 18.61
C SER A 72 -18.40 1.59 19.26
N LEU A 73 -17.44 2.09 18.48
CA LEU A 73 -16.51 3.14 18.95
C LEU A 73 -17.23 4.44 19.32
N ALA A 74 -18.25 4.84 18.54
CA ALA A 74 -19.06 6.01 18.85
C ALA A 74 -19.82 5.82 20.17
N ILE A 75 -20.38 4.62 20.42
CA ILE A 75 -21.01 4.26 21.70
C ILE A 75 -20.01 4.40 22.85
N ASP A 76 -18.83 3.81 22.73
CA ASP A 76 -17.83 3.82 23.79
C ASP A 76 -17.42 5.25 24.16
N LYS A 77 -17.28 6.13 23.16
CA LYS A 77 -17.00 7.55 23.37
C LYS A 77 -18.16 8.28 24.04
N VAL A 78 -19.40 8.02 23.61
CA VAL A 78 -20.60 8.61 24.21
C VAL A 78 -20.83 8.12 25.64
N ARG A 79 -20.53 6.85 25.92
CA ARG A 79 -20.58 6.27 27.27
C ARG A 79 -19.52 6.90 28.16
N ALA A 80 -18.31 7.12 27.62
CA ALA A 80 -17.22 7.78 28.33
C ALA A 80 -17.51 9.26 28.67
N THR A 81 -18.38 9.96 27.93
CA THR A 81 -18.79 11.32 28.29
C THR A 81 -19.83 11.36 29.42
N GLY A 82 -20.47 10.24 29.75
CA GLY A 82 -21.40 10.12 30.88
C GLY A 82 -22.78 10.78 30.68
N ILE A 83 -23.10 11.24 29.47
CA ILE A 83 -24.29 12.08 29.19
C ILE A 83 -25.48 11.25 28.69
N ALA A 84 -25.26 10.05 28.15
CA ALA A 84 -26.31 9.27 27.49
C ALA A 84 -26.70 8.01 28.26
N THR A 85 -28.01 7.84 28.49
CA THR A 85 -28.63 6.58 28.94
C THR A 85 -28.50 5.51 27.86
N GLU A 86 -28.22 4.26 28.26
CA GLU A 86 -27.97 3.13 27.36
C GLU A 86 -29.07 2.92 26.31
N GLY A 87 -30.33 3.16 26.69
CA GLY A 87 -31.48 3.08 25.78
C GLY A 87 -31.43 4.10 24.64
N VAL A 88 -31.03 5.35 24.90
CA VAL A 88 -30.96 6.40 23.87
C VAL A 88 -29.86 6.08 22.85
N VAL A 89 -28.74 5.54 23.34
CA VAL A 89 -27.62 5.14 22.49
C VAL A 89 -28.02 3.99 21.56
N HIS A 90 -28.75 3.00 22.07
CA HIS A 90 -29.24 1.88 21.26
C HIS A 90 -30.20 2.35 20.15
N THR A 91 -31.12 3.25 20.47
CA THR A 91 -32.06 3.81 19.47
C THR A 91 -31.34 4.63 18.39
N ILE A 92 -30.32 5.40 18.76
CA ILE A 92 -29.49 6.12 17.78
C ILE A 92 -28.76 5.13 16.88
N LEU A 93 -28.27 4.01 17.43
CA LEU A 93 -27.59 2.97 16.67
C LEU A 93 -28.49 2.36 15.58
N GLU A 94 -29.69 1.94 15.98
CA GLU A 94 -30.67 1.31 15.08
C GLU A 94 -31.12 2.27 13.98
N THR A 95 -31.39 3.53 14.33
CA THR A 95 -31.80 4.54 13.36
C THR A 95 -30.69 4.89 12.37
N VAL A 96 -29.44 5.00 12.83
CA VAL A 96 -28.28 5.26 11.96
C VAL A 96 -27.98 4.06 11.07
N MET A 97 -28.05 2.82 11.57
CA MET A 97 -27.87 1.63 10.74
C MET A 97 -28.96 1.50 9.68
N ALA A 98 -30.23 1.72 10.03
CA ALA A 98 -31.33 1.70 9.07
C ALA A 98 -31.14 2.75 7.96
N ALA A 99 -30.79 3.98 8.34
CA ALA A 99 -30.53 5.06 7.38
C ALA A 99 -29.31 4.76 6.48
N ALA A 100 -28.24 4.19 7.04
CA ALA A 100 -27.06 3.79 6.28
C ALA A 100 -27.41 2.71 5.24
N LEU A 101 -28.19 1.70 5.62
CA LEU A 101 -28.67 0.65 4.70
C LEU A 101 -29.54 1.22 3.57
N ASP A 102 -30.40 2.19 3.86
CA ASP A 102 -31.25 2.82 2.84
C ASP A 102 -30.45 3.69 1.86
N LEU A 103 -29.47 4.43 2.35
CA LEU A 103 -28.54 5.20 1.50
C LEU A 103 -27.70 4.29 0.59
N LEU A 104 -27.26 3.14 1.12
CA LEU A 104 -26.52 2.14 0.35
C LEU A 104 -27.39 1.47 -0.71
N LYS A 105 -28.63 1.10 -0.38
CA LYS A 105 -29.58 0.58 -1.38
C LYS A 105 -29.84 1.61 -2.47
N LYS A 106 -29.89 2.90 -2.13
CA LYS A 106 -30.04 4.00 -3.09
C LYS A 106 -28.81 4.16 -3.98
N SER A 107 -27.60 4.06 -3.43
CA SER A 107 -26.36 4.16 -4.21
C SER A 107 -26.13 2.95 -5.13
N GLN A 108 -26.51 1.74 -4.71
CA GLN A 108 -26.49 0.55 -5.57
C GLN A 108 -27.40 0.71 -6.79
N LYS A 109 -28.60 1.29 -6.62
CA LYS A 109 -29.51 1.59 -7.75
C LYS A 109 -28.92 2.61 -8.73
N ILE A 110 -28.08 3.54 -8.26
CA ILE A 110 -27.40 4.53 -9.09
C ILE A 110 -26.25 3.86 -9.88
N PHE A 111 -25.52 2.92 -9.27
CA PHE A 111 -24.39 2.24 -9.91
C PHE A 111 -24.82 1.26 -11.00
N GLN A 112 -26.00 0.64 -10.88
CA GLN A 112 -26.60 -0.21 -11.92
C GLN A 112 -27.03 0.57 -13.18
N PHE A 113 -27.02 1.91 -13.15
CA PHE A 113 -27.48 2.77 -14.26
C PHE A 113 -26.35 3.34 -15.13
N LYS A 114 -25.10 2.91 -14.94
CA LYS A 114 -23.99 3.27 -15.84
C LYS A 114 -23.83 2.16 -16.88
N PRO A 115 -24.30 2.35 -18.14
CA PRO A 115 -24.17 1.31 -19.15
C PRO A 115 -22.69 1.02 -19.37
N VAL A 116 -22.38 -0.28 -19.37
CA VAL A 116 -21.12 -0.85 -19.83
C VAL A 116 -20.92 -0.40 -21.27
N ILE A 117 -20.13 0.65 -21.47
CA ILE A 117 -19.49 0.93 -22.75
C ILE A 117 -18.07 0.39 -22.59
N THR A 118 -17.87 -0.87 -22.96
CA THR A 118 -16.52 -1.38 -23.24
C THR A 118 -16.38 -1.47 -24.75
N THR A 119 -15.74 -0.44 -25.29
CA THR A 119 -15.07 -0.46 -26.58
C THR A 119 -13.79 -1.31 -26.50
N SER A 120 -13.57 -2.07 -27.57
CA SER A 120 -12.30 -2.63 -28.06
C SER A 120 -11.76 -3.90 -27.38
#